data_AF-A0A2T9YLB1-F1
#
_entry.id   AF-A0A2T9YLB1-F1
#
_cell.length_a   1.000
_cell.length_b   1.000
_cell.length_c   1.000
_cell.angle_alpha   90.00
_cell.angle_beta   90.00
_cell.angle_gamma   90.00
#
_symmetry.space_group_name_H-M   'P 1'
#
loop_
_entity.id
_entity.type
_entity.pdbx_description
1 polymer ?
#
loop_
_entity_poly.entity_id
_entity_poly.type
_entity_poly.pdbx_seq_one_letter_code
_entity_poly.pdbx_strand_id
1 'polypeptide(L)'
;METKISNEEQSESTQQTQQPISPPDTKISWVICAGAFFCMLLSQGTGNSFGIYQVYYKENFLKSSKASSISWIGTIATAMMLFSGIFASRLAISIGFRNTCWIGGVLGFVGLFAASFCSSVGALIATQGVIFGIGIGFVYSTAISVVSMWFEKYRGAALGIITAGSGIGGIVMSRIITAILNNLGFRWALRITSFMFVGIILAVSIPFKSRIDLKASPQKLVDFKALKSPIFVS
;
A
#
# COMPACT_ATOMS: atom_id res chain seq x y z
N MET A 1 -34.89 -30.18 -33.97
CA MET A 1 -33.42 -30.30 -34.02
C MET A 1 -32.85 -28.88 -34.22
N GLU A 2 -33.22 -27.94 -33.33
CA GLU A 2 -33.11 -26.49 -33.57
C GLU A 2 -32.77 -25.72 -32.27
N THR A 3 -32.01 -26.33 -31.36
CA THR A 3 -31.74 -25.73 -30.03
C THR A 3 -30.26 -25.79 -29.67
N LYS A 4 -29.39 -25.61 -30.66
CA LYS A 4 -27.93 -25.55 -30.47
C LYS A 4 -27.25 -24.29 -31.03
N ILE A 5 -27.98 -23.38 -31.67
CA ILE A 5 -27.39 -22.21 -32.34
C ILE A 5 -27.48 -20.92 -31.48
N SER A 6 -28.30 -20.88 -30.44
CA SER A 6 -28.52 -19.65 -29.64
C SER A 6 -27.60 -19.47 -28.42
N ASN A 7 -26.68 -20.40 -28.14
CA ASN A 7 -25.82 -20.35 -26.94
C ASN A 7 -24.36 -19.97 -27.22
N GLU A 8 -23.96 -19.77 -28.48
CA GLU A 8 -22.60 -19.32 -28.82
C GLU A 8 -22.48 -17.78 -28.83
N GLU A 9 -23.58 -17.02 -28.94
CA GLU A 9 -23.55 -15.55 -29.02
C GLU A 9 -23.43 -14.82 -27.66
N GLN A 10 -23.44 -15.50 -26.51
CA GLN A 10 -23.29 -14.86 -25.19
C GLN A 10 -21.89 -14.95 -24.57
N SER A 11 -20.93 -15.58 -25.24
CA SER A 11 -19.53 -15.66 -24.76
C SER A 11 -18.63 -14.53 -25.28
N GLU A 12 -19.15 -13.64 -26.13
CA GLU A 12 -18.34 -12.59 -26.80
C GLU A 12 -18.48 -11.17 -26.22
N SER A 13 -19.27 -10.95 -25.17
CA SER A 13 -19.39 -9.61 -24.59
C SER A 13 -18.51 -9.42 -23.34
N THR A 14 -17.51 -8.55 -23.49
CA THR A 14 -16.63 -7.92 -22.47
C THR A 14 -15.20 -8.45 -22.30
N GLN A 15 -14.54 -8.86 -23.39
CA GLN A 15 -13.12 -8.52 -23.53
C GLN A 15 -13.02 -7.21 -24.32
N GLN A 16 -13.22 -6.08 -23.66
CA GLN A 16 -12.75 -4.82 -24.22
C GLN A 16 -11.23 -4.88 -24.20
N THR A 17 -10.63 -5.20 -25.36
CA THR A 17 -9.20 -5.05 -25.63
C THR A 17 -8.85 -3.57 -25.52
N GLN A 18 -8.61 -3.10 -24.29
CA GLN A 18 -8.10 -1.77 -24.01
C GLN A 18 -6.69 -1.69 -24.61
N GLN A 19 -6.57 -0.96 -25.73
CA GLN A 19 -5.31 -0.74 -26.42
C GLN A 19 -4.27 -0.15 -25.43
N PRO A 20 -3.14 -0.82 -25.19
CA PRO A 20 -2.13 -0.31 -24.26
C PRO A 20 -1.55 1.01 -24.78
N ILE A 21 -1.61 2.07 -23.96
CA ILE A 21 -1.20 3.45 -24.32
C ILE A 21 0.30 3.54 -24.69
N SER A 22 1.10 2.55 -24.29
CA SER A 22 2.52 2.47 -24.60
C SER A 22 2.98 1.00 -24.60
N PRO A 23 4.02 0.65 -25.37
CA PRO A 23 4.59 -0.70 -25.33
C PRO A 23 5.07 -1.06 -23.92
N PRO A 24 4.87 -2.33 -23.48
CA PRO A 24 5.33 -2.79 -22.17
C PRO A 24 6.86 -2.71 -22.08
N ASP A 25 7.40 -2.64 -20.86
CA ASP A 25 8.86 -2.67 -20.61
C ASP A 25 9.67 -1.49 -21.23
N THR A 26 9.07 -0.30 -21.32
CA THR A 26 9.74 0.92 -21.82
C THR A 26 10.68 1.52 -20.76
N LYS A 27 11.59 2.43 -21.14
CA LYS A 27 12.42 3.23 -20.21
C LYS A 27 11.61 3.90 -19.09
N ILE A 28 10.37 4.31 -19.39
CA ILE A 28 9.43 4.90 -18.43
C ILE A 28 8.98 3.87 -17.38
N SER A 29 8.82 2.59 -17.75
CA SER A 29 8.49 1.50 -16.80
C SER A 29 9.53 1.39 -15.70
N TRP A 30 10.82 1.58 -16.02
CA TRP A 30 11.90 1.57 -15.04
C TRP A 30 11.88 2.78 -14.10
N VAL A 31 11.47 3.96 -14.57
CA VAL A 31 11.25 5.14 -13.71
C VAL A 31 10.10 4.88 -12.73
N ILE A 32 9.02 4.27 -13.20
CA ILE A 32 7.88 3.87 -12.35
C ILE A 32 8.31 2.79 -11.35
N CYS A 33 9.14 1.83 -11.77
CA CYS A 33 9.71 0.80 -10.90
C CYS A 33 10.55 1.44 -9.77
N ALA A 34 11.41 2.41 -10.10
CA ALA A 34 12.18 3.15 -9.11
C ALA A 34 11.28 3.92 -8.14
N GLY A 35 10.21 4.56 -8.63
CA GLY A 35 9.24 5.22 -7.75
C GLY A 35 8.51 4.25 -6.83
N ALA A 36 8.07 3.11 -7.35
CA ALA A 36 7.43 2.04 -6.59
C ALA A 36 8.37 1.40 -5.57
N PHE A 37 9.67 1.31 -5.87
CA PHE A 37 10.71 0.90 -4.94
C PHE A 37 10.77 1.85 -3.74
N PHE A 38 10.78 3.17 -3.96
CA PHE A 38 10.77 4.14 -2.86
C PHE A 38 9.46 4.12 -2.06
N CYS A 39 8.31 3.92 -2.72
CA CYS A 39 7.03 3.71 -2.04
C CYS A 39 7.06 2.49 -1.11
N MET A 40 7.63 1.37 -1.57
CA MET A 40 7.81 0.15 -0.77
C MET A 40 8.80 0.36 0.36
N LEU A 41 9.92 1.02 0.06
CA LEU A 41 10.96 1.33 1.03
C LEU A 41 10.40 2.13 2.20
N LEU A 42 9.59 3.15 1.94
CA LEU A 42 9.03 3.98 3.01
C LEU A 42 7.84 3.33 3.70
N SER A 43 6.89 2.76 2.95
CA SER A 43 5.70 2.15 3.55
C SER A 43 6.05 0.95 4.40
N GLN A 44 6.75 -0.02 3.83
CA GLN A 44 7.16 -1.20 4.56
C GLN A 44 8.34 -0.93 5.49
N GLY A 45 9.26 -0.02 5.15
CA GLY A 45 10.34 0.35 6.06
C GLY A 45 9.82 0.98 7.35
N THR A 46 8.88 1.92 7.26
CA THR A 46 8.27 2.54 8.45
C THR A 46 7.46 1.52 9.25
N GLY A 47 6.73 0.63 8.58
CA GLY A 47 5.98 -0.46 9.23
C GLY A 47 6.89 -1.44 9.98
N ASN A 48 7.96 -1.91 9.33
CA ASN A 48 8.94 -2.83 9.92
C ASN A 48 9.72 -2.19 11.08
N SER A 49 10.00 -0.89 11.00
CA SER A 49 10.66 -0.14 12.08
C SER A 49 9.74 0.17 13.28
N PHE A 50 8.46 -0.23 13.25
CA PHE A 50 7.53 -0.02 14.37
C PHE A 50 8.05 -0.60 15.69
N GLY A 51 8.80 -1.71 15.65
CA GLY A 51 9.37 -2.34 16.84
C GLY A 51 10.22 -1.38 17.69
N ILE A 52 10.89 -0.40 17.05
CA ILE A 52 11.70 0.60 17.74
C ILE A 52 10.81 1.58 18.52
N TYR A 53 9.71 2.02 17.90
CA TYR A 53 8.70 2.83 18.59
C TYR A 53 8.08 2.06 19.76
N GLN A 54 7.80 0.77 19.59
CA GLN A 54 7.24 -0.06 20.64
C GLN A 54 8.16 -0.16 21.86
N VAL A 55 9.45 -0.41 21.65
CA VAL A 55 10.45 -0.44 22.74
C VAL A 55 10.51 0.92 23.44
N TYR A 56 10.65 2.00 22.67
CA TYR A 56 10.70 3.35 23.21
C TYR A 56 9.43 3.71 24.00
N TYR A 57 8.25 3.35 23.50
CA TYR A 57 6.99 3.55 24.20
C TYR A 57 6.97 2.81 25.52
N LYS A 58 7.43 1.55 25.56
CA LYS A 58 7.44 0.77 26.80
C LYS A 58 8.44 1.32 27.82
N GLU A 59 9.61 1.76 27.36
CA GLU A 59 10.69 2.22 28.24
C GLU A 59 10.50 3.65 28.74
N ASN A 60 10.00 4.57 27.92
CA ASN A 60 10.06 6.00 28.24
C ASN A 60 8.70 6.66 28.48
N PHE A 61 7.61 6.14 27.92
CA PHE A 61 6.32 6.84 27.90
C PHE A 61 5.18 6.08 28.60
N LEU A 62 5.06 4.79 28.32
CA LEU A 62 3.97 3.91 28.74
C LEU A 62 4.49 2.79 29.65
N LYS A 63 5.37 3.14 30.60
CA LYS A 63 5.98 2.18 31.55
C LYS A 63 4.94 1.31 32.25
N SER A 64 3.81 1.92 32.63
CA SER A 64 2.70 1.25 33.32
C SER A 64 1.80 0.40 32.40
N SER A 65 1.86 0.57 31.08
CA SER A 65 1.03 -0.21 30.15
C SER A 65 1.65 -1.56 29.83
N LYS A 66 0.83 -2.60 29.64
CA LYS A 66 1.32 -3.93 29.26
C LYS A 66 1.97 -3.88 27.87
N ALA A 67 3.08 -4.58 27.69
CA ALA A 67 3.77 -4.67 26.40
C ALA A 67 2.82 -5.20 25.30
N SER A 68 1.93 -6.14 25.63
CA SER A 68 0.90 -6.66 24.74
C SER A 68 -0.03 -5.57 24.19
N SER A 69 -0.43 -4.61 25.04
CA SER A 69 -1.27 -3.48 24.63
C SER A 69 -0.58 -2.57 23.61
N ILE A 70 0.74 -2.42 23.69
CA ILE A 70 1.52 -1.60 22.75
C ILE A 70 1.73 -2.35 21.42
N SER A 71 2.01 -3.65 21.47
CA SER A 71 2.13 -4.49 20.25
C SER A 71 0.89 -4.44 19.36
N TRP A 72 -0.30 -4.28 19.94
CA TRP A 72 -1.55 -4.15 19.19
C TRP A 72 -1.53 -3.01 18.17
N ILE A 73 -0.78 -1.93 18.40
CA ILE A 73 -0.66 -0.82 17.45
C ILE A 73 -0.08 -1.32 16.11
N GLY A 74 1.05 -2.03 16.17
CA GLY A 74 1.71 -2.57 14.98
C GLY A 74 0.90 -3.70 14.33
N THR A 75 0.32 -4.59 15.14
CA THR A 75 -0.53 -5.68 14.62
C THR A 75 -1.74 -5.14 13.88
N ILE A 76 -2.43 -4.14 14.43
CA ILE A 76 -3.58 -3.49 13.79
C ILE A 76 -3.14 -2.72 12.55
N ALA A 77 -1.97 -2.07 12.56
CA ALA A 77 -1.42 -1.42 11.36
C ALA A 77 -1.27 -2.41 10.19
N THR A 78 -0.64 -3.56 10.44
CA THR A 78 -0.48 -4.60 9.41
C THR A 78 -1.81 -5.20 8.98
N ALA A 79 -2.73 -5.45 9.92
CA ALA A 79 -4.07 -5.94 9.59
C ALA A 79 -4.85 -4.96 8.70
N MET A 80 -4.80 -3.66 9.02
CA MET A 80 -5.44 -2.60 8.27
C MET A 80 -4.77 -2.35 6.92
N MET A 81 -3.46 -2.55 6.80
CA MET A 81 -2.75 -2.54 5.53
C MET A 81 -3.29 -3.63 4.59
N LEU A 82 -3.47 -4.85 5.08
CA LEU A 82 -4.02 -5.95 4.28
C LEU A 82 -5.49 -5.70 3.92
N PHE A 83 -6.29 -5.26 4.90
CA PHE A 83 -7.71 -4.96 4.70
C PHE A 83 -7.93 -3.84 3.67
N SER A 84 -7.16 -2.76 3.77
CA SER A 84 -7.22 -1.63 2.84
C SER A 84 -6.78 -1.99 1.42
N GLY A 85 -5.96 -3.03 1.23
CA GLY A 85 -5.59 -3.54 -0.10
C GLY A 85 -6.80 -3.93 -0.97
N ILE A 86 -7.87 -4.44 -0.35
CA ILE A 86 -9.12 -4.78 -1.05
C ILE A 86 -9.75 -3.50 -1.63
N PHE A 87 -9.85 -2.45 -0.82
CA PHE A 87 -10.44 -1.17 -1.23
C PHE A 87 -9.54 -0.39 -2.18
N ALA A 88 -8.22 -0.46 -1.97
CA ALA A 88 -7.22 0.22 -2.79
C ALA A 88 -7.31 -0.19 -4.26
N SER A 89 -7.53 -1.47 -4.53
CA SER A 89 -7.67 -1.98 -5.90
C SER A 89 -8.86 -1.33 -6.64
N ARG A 90 -10.00 -1.17 -5.95
CA ARG A 90 -11.21 -0.54 -6.51
C ARG A 90 -11.05 0.96 -6.67
N LEU A 91 -10.42 1.59 -5.69
CA LEU A 91 -10.14 3.02 -5.74
C LEU A 91 -9.16 3.34 -6.88
N ALA A 92 -8.12 2.53 -7.08
CA ALA A 92 -7.20 2.67 -8.19
C ALA A 92 -7.87 2.54 -9.57
N ILE A 93 -8.94 1.72 -9.67
CA ILE A 93 -9.75 1.61 -10.90
C ILE A 93 -10.60 2.86 -11.12
N SER A 94 -11.20 3.42 -10.07
CA SER A 94 -12.13 4.55 -10.22
C SER A 94 -11.46 5.92 -10.37
N ILE A 95 -10.44 6.21 -9.57
CA ILE A 95 -9.78 7.52 -9.52
C ILE A 95 -8.34 7.51 -10.06
N GLY A 96 -7.84 6.34 -10.45
CA GLY A 96 -6.47 6.14 -10.97
C GLY A 96 -5.42 5.88 -9.89
N PHE A 97 -4.33 5.24 -10.29
CA PHE A 97 -3.24 4.83 -9.38
C PHE A 97 -2.55 6.01 -8.68
N ARG A 98 -2.31 7.12 -9.40
CA ARG A 98 -1.69 8.33 -8.84
C ARG A 98 -2.49 8.89 -7.67
N ASN A 99 -3.79 9.10 -7.88
CA ASN A 99 -4.65 9.72 -6.88
C ASN A 99 -4.82 8.79 -5.67
N THR A 100 -4.97 7.48 -5.90
CA THR A 100 -5.02 6.50 -4.80
C THR A 100 -3.73 6.50 -3.97
N CYS A 101 -2.56 6.59 -4.62
CA CYS A 101 -1.29 6.65 -3.91
C CYS A 101 -1.14 7.96 -3.11
N TRP A 102 -1.58 9.09 -3.66
CA TRP A 102 -1.61 10.37 -2.95
C TRP A 102 -2.55 10.35 -1.74
N ILE A 103 -3.74 9.76 -1.86
CA ILE A 103 -4.66 9.58 -0.73
C ILE A 103 -3.99 8.73 0.35
N GLY A 104 -3.33 7.64 -0.02
CA GLY A 104 -2.57 6.80 0.92
C GLY A 104 -1.45 7.57 1.62
N GLY A 105 -0.69 8.38 0.88
CA GLY A 105 0.37 9.24 1.41
C GLY A 105 -0.15 10.28 2.42
N VAL A 106 -1.24 10.97 2.07
CA VAL A 106 -1.88 11.96 2.95
C VAL A 106 -2.46 11.28 4.19
N LEU A 107 -3.13 10.14 4.03
CA LEU A 107 -3.70 9.40 5.15
C LEU A 107 -2.61 8.89 6.10
N GLY A 108 -1.50 8.40 5.56
CA GLY A 108 -0.33 8.01 6.36
C GLY A 108 0.28 9.20 7.11
N PHE A 109 0.36 10.38 6.48
CA PHE A 109 0.76 11.61 7.16
C PHE A 109 -0.18 11.98 8.29
N VAL A 110 -1.49 12.02 8.05
CA VAL A 110 -2.49 12.35 9.08
C VAL A 110 -2.40 11.36 10.24
N GLY A 111 -2.26 10.07 9.97
CA GLY A 111 -2.12 9.04 10.99
C GLY A 111 -0.89 9.25 11.89
N LEU A 112 0.30 9.41 11.29
CA LEU A 112 1.53 9.62 12.06
C LEU A 112 1.60 10.99 12.73
N PHE A 113 1.13 12.04 12.05
CA PHE A 113 1.12 13.39 12.59
C PHE A 113 0.15 13.53 13.77
N ALA A 114 -1.05 12.97 13.65
CA ALA A 114 -2.01 12.91 14.76
C ALA A 114 -1.46 12.09 15.94
N ALA A 115 -0.79 10.96 15.67
CA ALA A 115 -0.14 10.14 16.69
C ALA A 115 0.88 10.95 17.52
N SER A 116 1.52 11.98 16.95
CA SER A 116 2.48 12.83 17.67
C SER A 116 1.86 13.64 18.83
N PHE A 117 0.55 13.89 18.77
CA PHE A 117 -0.19 14.58 19.83
C PHE A 117 -0.84 13.61 20.82
N CYS A 118 -1.08 12.37 20.40
CA CYS A 118 -1.68 11.34 21.23
C CYS A 118 -0.77 10.93 22.40
N SER A 119 -1.38 10.71 23.55
CA SER A 119 -0.67 10.30 24.78
C SER A 119 -1.20 8.98 25.38
N SER A 120 -2.22 8.38 24.77
CA SER A 120 -2.81 7.11 25.22
C SER A 120 -2.58 6.00 24.20
N VAL A 121 -2.47 4.75 24.69
CA VAL A 121 -2.31 3.56 23.82
C VAL A 121 -3.48 3.45 22.85
N GLY A 122 -4.72 3.66 23.32
CA GLY A 122 -5.90 3.59 22.46
C GLY A 122 -5.89 4.63 21.33
N ALA A 123 -5.46 5.86 21.63
CA ALA A 123 -5.34 6.89 20.60
C ALA A 123 -4.20 6.60 19.61
N LEU A 124 -3.08 6.00 20.05
CA LEU A 124 -2.02 5.53 19.17
C LEU A 124 -2.48 4.36 18.30
N ILE A 125 -3.30 3.44 18.82
CA ILE A 125 -3.91 2.37 18.02
C ILE A 125 -4.81 2.96 16.94
N ALA A 126 -5.66 3.93 17.27
CA ALA A 126 -6.55 4.55 16.30
C ALA A 126 -5.78 5.32 15.20
N THR A 127 -4.72 6.04 15.57
CA THR A 127 -3.96 6.89 14.63
C THR A 127 -2.87 6.11 13.89
N GLN A 128 -1.89 5.58 14.61
CA GLN A 128 -0.75 4.84 14.05
C GLN A 128 -1.11 3.41 13.62
N GLY A 129 -2.09 2.79 14.27
CA GLY A 129 -2.62 1.49 13.84
C GLY A 129 -3.58 1.64 12.67
N VAL A 130 -4.75 2.24 12.89
CA VAL A 130 -5.83 2.23 11.89
C VAL A 130 -5.56 3.20 10.75
N ILE A 131 -5.44 4.50 11.04
CA ILE A 131 -5.33 5.53 9.97
C ILE A 131 -4.06 5.33 9.15
N PHE A 132 -2.91 5.19 9.82
CA PHE A 132 -1.64 4.95 9.13
C PHE A 132 -1.63 3.59 8.41
N GLY A 133 -2.18 2.53 9.02
CA GLY A 133 -2.32 1.21 8.41
C GLY A 133 -3.10 1.23 7.08
N ILE A 134 -4.21 1.97 7.03
CA ILE A 134 -4.98 2.15 5.79
C ILE A 134 -4.15 2.92 4.75
N GLY A 135 -3.43 3.96 5.19
CA GLY A 135 -2.57 4.76 4.32
C GLY A 135 -1.46 3.95 3.65
N ILE A 136 -0.72 3.16 4.42
CA ILE A 136 0.34 2.28 3.88
C ILE A 136 -0.22 1.20 2.95
N GLY A 137 -1.42 0.67 3.22
CA GLY A 137 -2.02 -0.35 2.36
C GLY A 137 -2.44 0.17 0.99
N PHE A 138 -2.92 1.42 0.92
CA PHE A 138 -3.20 2.09 -0.37
C PHE A 138 -1.91 2.29 -1.18
N VAL A 139 -0.83 2.74 -0.54
CA VAL A 139 0.47 2.93 -1.18
C VAL A 139 1.06 1.59 -1.65
N TYR A 140 1.00 0.57 -0.80
CA TYR A 140 1.47 -0.78 -1.10
C TYR A 140 0.74 -1.39 -2.31
N SER A 141 -0.59 -1.36 -2.28
CA SER A 141 -1.42 -1.91 -3.37
C SER A 141 -1.17 -1.19 -4.69
N THR A 142 -1.15 0.16 -4.69
CA THR A 142 -0.90 0.94 -5.90
C THR A 142 0.49 0.69 -6.49
N ALA A 143 1.53 0.57 -5.65
CA ALA A 143 2.89 0.28 -6.09
C ALA A 143 3.01 -1.10 -6.77
N ILE A 144 2.38 -2.15 -6.22
CA ILE A 144 2.40 -3.48 -6.85
C ILE A 144 1.61 -3.49 -8.15
N SER A 145 0.42 -2.89 -8.14
CA SER A 145 -0.47 -2.89 -9.29
C SER A 145 0.10 -2.09 -10.47
N VAL A 146 0.71 -0.92 -10.21
CA VAL A 146 1.29 -0.09 -11.28
C VAL A 146 2.48 -0.80 -11.94
N VAL A 147 3.36 -1.42 -11.16
CA VAL A 147 4.49 -2.19 -11.71
C VAL A 147 4.00 -3.41 -12.47
N SER A 148 3.02 -4.14 -11.93
CA SER A 148 2.40 -5.27 -12.61
C SER A 148 1.76 -4.93 -13.96
N MET A 149 1.29 -3.69 -14.13
CA MET A 149 0.63 -3.21 -15.35
C MET A 149 1.63 -2.71 -16.41
N TRP A 150 2.76 -2.16 -15.98
CA TRP A 150 3.77 -1.56 -16.85
C TRP A 150 4.84 -2.56 -17.34
N PHE A 151 4.92 -3.73 -16.71
CA PHE A 151 5.87 -4.79 -17.07
C PHE A 151 5.14 -6.08 -17.47
N GLU A 152 5.59 -6.69 -18.56
CA GLU A 152 5.11 -8.00 -19.02
C GLU A 152 6.25 -9.02 -19.01
N LYS A 153 7.32 -8.77 -19.78
CA LYS A 153 8.46 -9.69 -19.88
C LYS A 153 9.31 -9.71 -18.62
N TYR A 154 9.51 -8.55 -17.98
CA TYR A 154 10.37 -8.41 -16.79
C TYR A 154 9.57 -8.23 -15.50
N ARG A 155 8.28 -8.59 -15.50
CA ARG A 155 7.38 -8.37 -14.36
C ARG A 155 7.88 -8.99 -13.05
N GLY A 156 8.38 -10.22 -13.10
CA GLY A 156 8.93 -10.91 -11.93
C GLY A 156 10.15 -10.20 -11.35
N ALA A 157 11.08 -9.77 -12.21
CA ALA A 157 12.26 -9.01 -11.78
C ALA A 157 11.89 -7.64 -11.19
N ALA A 158 10.97 -6.92 -11.83
CA ALA A 158 10.50 -5.62 -11.34
C ALA A 158 9.80 -5.74 -9.97
N LEU A 159 8.93 -6.74 -9.80
CA LEU A 159 8.29 -7.03 -8.51
C LEU A 159 9.31 -7.44 -7.44
N GLY A 160 10.33 -8.20 -7.81
CA GLY A 160 11.45 -8.55 -6.93
C GLY A 160 12.22 -7.32 -6.46
N ILE A 161 12.55 -6.40 -7.37
CA ILE A 161 13.25 -5.15 -7.06
C ILE A 161 12.45 -4.31 -6.06
N ILE A 162 11.18 -4.02 -6.34
CA ILE A 162 10.37 -3.21 -5.41
C ILE A 162 10.23 -3.87 -4.04
N THR A 163 10.13 -5.21 -3.99
CA THR A 163 10.00 -5.96 -2.74
C THR A 163 11.30 -5.91 -1.95
N ALA A 164 12.46 -5.96 -2.61
CA ALA A 164 13.76 -5.76 -1.96
C ALA A 164 13.87 -4.38 -1.28
N GLY A 165 13.16 -3.37 -1.79
CA GLY A 165 13.04 -2.06 -1.16
C GLY A 165 12.49 -2.10 0.27
N SER A 166 11.59 -3.03 0.59
CA SER A 166 11.05 -3.22 1.95
C SER A 166 12.16 -3.57 2.96
N GLY A 167 13.08 -4.47 2.59
CA GLY A 167 14.19 -4.88 3.45
C GLY A 167 15.18 -3.74 3.68
N ILE A 168 15.58 -3.07 2.59
CA ILE A 168 16.48 -1.90 2.67
C ILE A 168 15.84 -0.78 3.49
N GLY A 169 14.55 -0.54 3.28
CA GLY A 169 13.76 0.45 4.02
C GLY A 169 13.72 0.16 5.51
N GLY A 170 13.56 -1.10 5.90
CA GLY A 170 13.64 -1.50 7.30
C GLY A 170 14.97 -1.12 7.94
N ILE A 171 16.10 -1.34 7.26
CA ILE A 171 17.44 -0.98 7.77
C ILE A 171 17.60 0.54 7.87
N VAL A 172 17.30 1.25 6.78
CA VAL A 172 17.49 2.71 6.69
C VAL A 172 16.56 3.45 7.66
N MET A 173 15.26 3.13 7.63
CA MET A 173 14.27 3.78 8.50
C MET A 173 14.53 3.46 9.97
N SER A 174 14.97 2.24 10.30
CA SER A 174 15.32 1.89 11.68
C SER A 174 16.44 2.76 12.22
N ARG A 175 17.49 3.01 11.42
CA ARG A 175 18.60 3.89 11.82
C ARG A 175 18.15 5.33 11.98
N ILE A 176 17.37 5.85 11.03
CA ILE A 176 16.84 7.23 11.08
C ILE A 176 15.94 7.40 12.31
N ILE A 177 14.97 6.51 12.51
CA ILE A 177 14.04 6.56 13.63
C ILE A 177 14.77 6.47 14.96
N THR A 178 15.73 5.54 15.11
CA THR A 178 16.53 5.41 16.34
C THR A 178 17.31 6.69 16.63
N ALA A 179 17.97 7.27 15.62
CA ALA A 179 18.73 8.51 15.79
C ALA A 179 17.82 9.68 16.21
N ILE A 180 16.63 9.79 15.62
CA ILE A 180 15.67 10.85 15.99
C ILE A 180 15.10 10.61 17.39
N LEU A 181 14.75 9.37 17.73
CA LEU A 181 14.22 9.02 19.05
C LEU A 181 15.20 9.35 20.17
N ASN A 182 16.49 9.07 19.98
CA ASN A 182 17.51 9.32 20.99
C ASN A 182 17.78 10.81 21.24
N ASN A 183 17.60 11.67 20.23
CA ASN A 183 17.92 13.09 20.33
C ASN A 183 16.71 13.99 20.58
N LEU A 184 15.57 13.68 19.95
CA LEU A 184 14.38 14.56 19.89
C LEU A 184 13.12 13.91 20.49
N GLY A 185 13.18 12.61 20.82
CA GLY A 185 12.07 11.86 21.37
C GLY A 185 10.98 11.47 20.35
N PHE A 186 9.97 10.75 20.83
CA PHE A 186 8.96 10.12 19.96
C PHE A 186 8.06 11.10 19.20
N ARG A 187 7.71 12.23 19.80
CA ARG A 187 6.80 13.21 19.17
C ARG A 187 7.41 13.79 17.90
N TRP A 188 8.69 14.17 17.97
CA TRP A 188 9.42 14.66 16.81
C TRP A 188 9.74 13.55 15.82
N ALA A 189 10.05 12.34 16.28
CA ALA A 189 10.22 11.18 15.41
C ALA A 189 8.99 10.91 14.53
N LEU A 190 7.79 10.93 15.12
CA LEU A 190 6.54 10.75 14.38
C LEU A 190 6.28 11.87 13.36
N ARG A 191 6.54 13.13 13.73
CA ARG A 191 6.36 14.28 12.82
C ARG A 191 7.34 14.26 11.64
N ILE A 192 8.62 14.00 11.90
CA ILE A 192 9.64 13.94 10.84
C ILE A 192 9.31 12.78 9.91
N THR A 193 8.98 11.61 10.47
CA THR A 193 8.58 10.44 9.68
C THR A 193 7.32 10.71 8.88
N SER A 194 6.32 11.43 9.43
CA SER A 194 5.10 11.79 8.69
C SER A 194 5.39 12.70 7.50
N PHE A 195 6.22 13.74 7.68
CA PHE A 195 6.60 14.64 6.59
C PHE A 195 7.43 13.94 5.52
N MET A 196 8.39 13.10 5.92
CA MET A 196 9.16 12.26 4.98
C MET A 196 8.24 11.34 4.18
N PHE A 197 7.29 10.68 4.85
CA PHE A 197 6.35 9.76 4.22
C PHE A 197 5.56 10.44 3.12
N VAL A 198 4.86 11.53 3.42
CA VAL A 198 4.04 12.23 2.42
C VAL A 198 4.88 12.93 1.36
N GLY A 199 5.99 13.58 1.74
CA GLY A 199 6.82 14.32 0.79
C GLY A 199 7.40 13.41 -0.29
N ILE A 200 7.97 12.26 0.13
CA ILE A 200 8.56 11.33 -0.82
C ILE A 200 7.47 10.61 -1.61
N ILE A 201 6.40 10.11 -0.97
CA ILE A 201 5.31 9.42 -1.68
C ILE A 201 4.66 10.32 -2.72
N LEU A 202 4.35 11.57 -2.39
CA LEU A 202 3.76 12.49 -3.37
C LEU A 202 4.69 12.70 -4.57
N ALA A 203 6.00 12.88 -4.33
CA ALA A 203 7.00 13.12 -5.36
C ALA A 203 7.20 11.89 -6.27
N VAL A 204 7.40 10.70 -5.70
CA VAL A 204 7.66 9.48 -6.48
C VAL A 204 6.41 8.93 -7.18
N SER A 205 5.21 9.34 -6.74
CA SER A 205 3.94 8.94 -7.35
C SER A 205 3.53 9.83 -8.53
N ILE A 206 4.22 10.95 -8.80
CA ILE A 206 3.96 11.79 -9.99
C ILE A 206 3.98 10.98 -11.30
N PRO A 207 4.99 10.11 -11.56
CA PRO A 207 5.03 9.30 -12.77
C PRO A 207 4.05 8.12 -12.79
N PHE A 208 3.25 7.88 -11.74
CA PHE A 208 2.28 6.76 -11.69
C PHE A 208 1.06 7.04 -12.56
N LYS A 209 1.27 7.08 -13.88
CA LYS A 209 0.20 7.22 -14.85
C LYS A 209 -0.45 5.84 -15.09
N SER A 210 -1.79 5.78 -15.12
CA SER A 210 -2.43 4.54 -15.56
C SER A 210 -2.12 4.33 -17.04
N ARG A 211 -1.61 3.14 -17.38
CA ARG A 211 -1.37 2.71 -18.77
C ARG A 211 -2.69 2.34 -19.46
N ILE A 212 -3.78 2.28 -18.70
CA ILE A 212 -5.08 1.79 -19.11
C ILE A 212 -6.13 2.73 -18.50
N ASP A 213 -7.11 3.16 -19.30
CA ASP A 213 -8.25 3.94 -18.81
C ASP A 213 -9.20 2.97 -18.08
N LEU A 214 -9.10 2.91 -16.76
CA LEU A 214 -9.83 1.94 -15.93
C LEU A 214 -11.31 2.30 -15.75
N LYS A 215 -11.88 3.13 -16.64
CA LYS A 215 -13.30 3.52 -16.64
C LYS A 215 -14.23 2.30 -16.75
N ALA A 216 -14.57 1.81 -15.57
CA ALA A 216 -15.77 1.08 -15.17
C ALA A 216 -16.16 -0.15 -16.00
N SER A 217 -15.70 -1.31 -15.56
CA SER A 217 -16.64 -2.42 -15.36
C SER A 217 -16.93 -2.51 -13.85
N PRO A 218 -18.19 -2.45 -13.41
CA PRO A 218 -18.57 -2.51 -12.00
C PRO A 218 -18.38 -3.95 -11.51
N GLN A 219 -17.14 -4.38 -11.30
CA GLN A 219 -16.89 -5.70 -10.72
C GLN A 219 -17.33 -5.66 -9.25
N LYS A 220 -18.31 -6.50 -8.90
CA LYS A 220 -18.88 -6.61 -7.55
C LYS A 220 -17.79 -6.94 -6.52
N LEU A 221 -17.97 -6.48 -5.28
CA LEU A 221 -16.97 -6.58 -4.19
C LEU A 221 -16.66 -8.02 -3.80
N VAL A 222 -17.60 -8.95 -4.01
CA VAL A 222 -17.40 -10.37 -3.80
C VAL A 222 -18.23 -11.12 -4.82
N ASP A 223 -17.57 -11.76 -5.80
CA ASP A 223 -18.27 -12.65 -6.71
C ASP A 223 -18.28 -14.06 -6.12
N PHE A 224 -19.18 -14.31 -5.16
CA PHE A 224 -19.41 -15.64 -4.59
C PHE A 224 -19.81 -16.68 -5.66
N LYS A 225 -20.12 -16.24 -6.88
CA LYS A 225 -20.41 -17.09 -8.03
C LYS A 225 -19.14 -17.71 -8.64
N ALA A 226 -17.97 -17.09 -8.48
CA ALA A 226 -16.69 -17.64 -8.94
C ALA A 226 -16.25 -18.89 -8.15
N LEU A 227 -16.62 -18.96 -6.87
CA LEU A 227 -16.38 -20.12 -6.00
C LEU A 227 -17.24 -21.35 -6.38
N LYS A 228 -18.24 -21.18 -7.26
CA LYS A 228 -19.09 -22.25 -7.81
C LYS A 228 -18.70 -22.65 -9.24
N SER A 229 -17.59 -22.14 -9.78
CA SER A 229 -17.13 -22.55 -11.10
C SER A 229 -16.60 -24.00 -11.07
N PRO A 230 -16.97 -24.85 -12.04
CA PRO A 230 -16.67 -26.29 -12.06
C PRO A 230 -15.17 -26.63 -12.27
N ILE A 231 -14.27 -25.64 -12.27
CA ILE A 231 -12.82 -25.84 -12.41
C ILE A 231 -12.18 -26.38 -11.11
N PHE A 232 -12.87 -26.30 -9.97
CA PHE A 232 -12.40 -26.82 -8.67
C PHE A 232 -12.99 -28.17 -8.27
N VAL A 233 -13.78 -28.81 -9.13
CA VAL A 233 -14.29 -30.16 -8.91
C VAL A 233 -13.97 -31.00 -10.15
N SER A 234 -12.68 -31.29 -10.34
CA SER A 234 -12.23 -32.47 -11.07
C SER A 234 -10.95 -33.00 -10.46
#